data_AF-A0A661V6R1-F1
#
_entry.id   AF-A0A661V6R1-F1
#
_cell.length_a   1.000
_cell.length_b   1.000
_cell.length_c   1.000
_cell.angle_alpha   90.00
_cell.angle_beta   90.00
_cell.angle_gamma   90.00
#
_symmetry.space_group_name_H-M   'P 1'
#
loop_
_entity.id
_entity.type
_entity.pdbx_description
1 polymer ?
#
loop_
_entity_poly.entity_id
_entity_poly.type
_entity_poly.pdbx_seq_one_letter_code
_entity_poly.pdbx_strand_id
1 'polypeptide(L)'
;MALVARRVWPHLAVIDGWRGMEGEGPASGGPVDWRVALAGVDPLAVDVVTADLMGFDPDRIGYLYYCHRLGLGTGKVEHVDLVGNVASEQVRCSFAPHPTYQRQLEWHLDGVEQYLDPV
;
A
#
# COMPACT_ATOMS: atom_id res chain seq x y z
N MET A 1 -4.69 11.73 -4.57
CA MET A 1 -5.35 10.61 -3.84
C MET A 1 -5.43 10.86 -2.34
N ALA A 2 -4.33 11.18 -1.65
CA ALA A 2 -4.36 11.41 -0.19
C ALA A 2 -5.38 12.47 0.29
N LEU A 3 -5.59 13.57 -0.45
CA LEU A 3 -6.60 14.57 -0.10
C LEU A 3 -8.05 14.05 -0.18
N VAL A 4 -8.33 13.15 -1.14
CA VAL A 4 -9.64 12.50 -1.25
C VAL A 4 -9.84 11.55 -0.08
N ALA A 5 -8.79 10.82 0.31
CA ALA A 5 -8.83 9.88 1.42
C ALA A 5 -9.33 10.52 2.72
N ARG A 6 -9.01 11.79 3.00
CA ARG A 6 -9.56 12.56 4.14
C ARG A 6 -11.10 12.62 4.20
N ARG A 7 -11.77 12.47 3.06
CA ARG A 7 -13.24 12.57 2.94
C ARG A 7 -13.93 11.23 2.79
N VAL A 8 -13.21 10.21 2.35
CA VAL A 8 -13.76 8.87 2.09
C VAL A 8 -12.98 7.78 2.82
N TRP A 9 -12.40 8.11 3.99
CA TRP A 9 -11.61 7.17 4.77
C TRP A 9 -12.48 5.99 5.21
N PRO A 10 -12.19 4.76 4.77
CA PRO A 10 -13.02 3.61 5.10
C PRO A 10 -12.79 3.17 6.55
N HIS A 11 -13.83 2.61 7.17
CA HIS A 11 -13.76 2.05 8.53
C HIS A 11 -13.15 0.64 8.56
N LEU A 12 -13.10 -0.05 7.42
CA LEU A 12 -12.59 -1.41 7.27
C LEU A 12 -11.98 -1.53 5.87
N ALA A 13 -10.74 -2.01 5.81
CA ALA A 13 -10.09 -2.44 4.58
C ALA A 13 -9.96 -3.96 4.56
N VAL A 14 -10.12 -4.53 3.37
CA VAL A 14 -9.94 -5.96 3.11
C VAL A 14 -9.21 -6.11 1.78
N ILE A 15 -8.17 -6.91 1.76
CA ILE A 15 -7.40 -7.25 0.56
C ILE A 15 -7.46 -8.75 0.36
N ASP A 16 -7.89 -9.16 -0.83
CA ASP A 16 -7.89 -10.55 -1.30
C ASP A 16 -6.73 -10.77 -2.25
N GLY A 17 -5.74 -11.53 -1.78
CA GLY A 17 -4.58 -11.98 -2.52
C GLY A 17 -4.66 -13.46 -2.91
N TRP A 18 -5.85 -14.07 -3.01
CA TRP A 18 -5.98 -15.46 -3.50
C TRP A 18 -5.18 -15.69 -4.78
N ARG A 19 -5.33 -14.75 -5.73
CA ARG A 19 -4.48 -14.63 -6.90
C ARG A 19 -4.09 -13.17 -7.09
N GLY A 20 -2.82 -12.86 -6.83
CA GLY A 20 -2.24 -11.55 -7.10
C GLY A 20 -1.92 -11.36 -8.58
N MET A 21 -1.59 -10.13 -8.96
CA MET A 21 -1.15 -9.78 -10.31
C MET A 21 0.13 -8.94 -10.22
N GLU A 22 1.14 -9.28 -11.01
CA GLU A 22 2.42 -8.55 -11.09
C GLU A 22 2.68 -8.01 -12.52
N GLY A 23 3.69 -7.15 -12.68
CA GLY A 23 4.03 -6.55 -13.96
C GLY A 23 2.95 -5.57 -14.45
N GLU A 24 2.40 -5.81 -15.64
CA GLU A 24 1.33 -4.98 -16.24
C GLU A 24 -0.08 -5.28 -15.66
N GLY A 25 -0.12 -5.74 -14.41
CA GLY A 25 -1.36 -5.93 -13.67
C GLY A 25 -2.12 -4.62 -13.45
N PRO A 26 -3.40 -4.70 -13.02
CA PRO A 26 -4.14 -5.92 -12.74
C PRO A 26 -4.71 -6.61 -14.00
N ALA A 27 -4.76 -5.93 -15.15
CA ALA A 27 -5.41 -6.44 -16.35
C ALA A 27 -4.51 -7.28 -17.27
N SER A 28 -3.26 -6.85 -17.48
CA SER A 28 -2.33 -7.46 -18.44
C SER A 28 -1.11 -8.11 -17.77
N GLY A 29 -1.15 -8.26 -16.45
CA GLY A 29 -0.05 -8.76 -15.63
C GLY A 29 0.07 -10.29 -15.62
N GLY A 30 1.14 -10.76 -15.00
CA GLY A 30 1.31 -12.17 -14.66
C GLY A 30 0.54 -12.53 -13.38
N PRO A 31 -0.16 -13.67 -13.32
CA PRO A 31 -0.81 -14.11 -12.09
C PRO A 31 0.22 -14.64 -11.08
N VAL A 32 0.10 -14.23 -9.82
CA VAL A 32 0.89 -14.73 -8.68
C VAL A 32 -0.02 -15.56 -7.78
N ASP A 33 0.33 -16.83 -7.55
CA ASP A 33 -0.41 -17.70 -6.61
C ASP A 33 -0.01 -17.38 -5.17
N TRP A 34 -0.57 -16.30 -4.61
CA TRP A 34 -0.12 -15.73 -3.33
C TRP A 34 -0.89 -16.29 -2.12
N ARG A 35 -2.23 -16.43 -2.23
CA ARG A 35 -3.11 -17.05 -1.23
C ARG A 35 -3.11 -16.39 0.15
N VAL A 36 -2.99 -15.07 0.19
CA VAL A 36 -3.05 -14.26 1.41
C VAL A 36 -4.31 -13.42 1.41
N ALA A 37 -4.91 -13.20 2.57
CA ALA A 37 -5.91 -12.14 2.76
C ALA A 37 -5.51 -11.29 3.97
N LEU A 38 -5.75 -9.99 3.88
CA LEU A 38 -5.50 -9.04 4.97
C LEU A 38 -6.78 -8.26 5.24
N ALA A 39 -7.03 -7.94 6.51
CA ALA A 39 -8.13 -7.07 6.88
C ALA A 39 -7.77 -6.28 8.14
N GLY A 40 -8.32 -5.07 8.26
CA GLY A 40 -8.04 -4.20 9.39
C GLY A 40 -8.89 -2.94 9.38
N VAL A 41 -9.00 -2.30 10.55
CA VAL A 41 -9.76 -1.06 10.76
C VAL A 41 -8.93 0.20 10.47
N ASP A 42 -7.62 0.05 10.31
CA ASP A 42 -6.74 1.09 9.76
C ASP A 42 -6.43 0.72 8.29
N PRO A 43 -7.07 1.38 7.32
CA PRO A 43 -6.89 1.04 5.92
C PRO A 43 -5.47 1.38 5.42
N LEU A 44 -4.80 2.37 6.01
CA LEU A 44 -3.42 2.68 5.65
C LEU A 44 -2.49 1.55 6.10
N ALA A 45 -2.68 1.04 7.32
CA ALA A 45 -1.91 -0.08 7.84
C ALA A 45 -2.06 -1.32 6.93
N VAL A 46 -3.28 -1.63 6.50
CA VAL A 46 -3.57 -2.77 5.63
C VAL A 46 -2.84 -2.66 4.29
N ASP A 47 -2.89 -1.49 3.63
CA ASP A 47 -2.19 -1.27 2.37
C ASP A 47 -0.67 -1.26 2.53
N VAL A 48 -0.15 -0.67 3.61
CA VAL A 48 1.29 -0.61 3.93
C VAL A 48 1.88 -2.00 4.16
N VAL A 49 1.22 -2.82 5.00
CA VAL A 49 1.65 -4.20 5.22
C VAL A 49 1.56 -5.01 3.93
N THR A 50 0.50 -4.82 3.13
CA THR A 50 0.36 -5.53 1.86
C THR A 50 1.48 -5.18 0.90
N ALA A 51 1.81 -3.89 0.75
CA ALA A 51 2.92 -3.44 -0.09
C ALA A 51 4.26 -4.06 0.34
N ASP A 52 4.54 -4.06 1.66
CA ASP A 52 5.75 -4.67 2.20
C ASP A 52 5.81 -6.19 1.95
N LEU A 53 4.70 -6.91 2.17
CA LEU A 53 4.61 -8.34 1.90
C LEU A 53 4.79 -8.67 0.41
N MET A 54 4.36 -7.78 -0.49
CA MET A 54 4.59 -7.87 -1.93
C MET A 54 6.03 -7.50 -2.36
N GLY A 55 6.88 -7.08 -1.42
CA GLY A 55 8.27 -6.69 -1.68
C GLY A 55 8.46 -5.24 -2.13
N PHE A 56 7.45 -4.39 -2.00
CA PHE A 56 7.56 -2.96 -2.26
C PHE A 56 7.85 -2.17 -0.99
N ASP A 57 8.64 -1.11 -1.13
CA ASP A 57 8.84 -0.14 -0.06
C ASP A 57 7.61 0.79 0.03
N PRO A 58 6.84 0.78 1.14
CA PRO A 58 5.65 1.61 1.29
C PRO A 58 5.94 3.11 1.18
N ASP A 59 7.12 3.59 1.57
CA ASP A 59 7.48 5.01 1.49
C ASP A 59 7.66 5.48 0.04
N ARG A 60 7.88 4.56 -0.90
CA ARG A 60 8.00 4.85 -2.33
C ARG A 60 6.65 4.91 -3.05
N ILE A 61 5.56 4.58 -2.36
CA ILE A 61 4.20 4.63 -2.90
C ILE A 61 3.56 5.95 -2.48
N GLY A 62 3.43 6.87 -3.44
CA GLY A 62 3.11 8.27 -3.14
C GLY A 62 1.85 8.50 -2.29
N TYR A 63 0.76 7.77 -2.53
CA TYR A 63 -0.45 7.97 -1.71
C TYR A 63 -0.29 7.44 -0.28
N LEU A 64 0.41 6.32 -0.06
CA LEU A 64 0.69 5.80 1.27
C LEU A 64 1.57 6.78 2.06
N TYR A 65 2.63 7.26 1.41
CA TYR A 65 3.52 8.27 1.96
C TYR A 65 2.77 9.54 2.39
N TYR A 66 1.93 10.10 1.52
CA TYR A 66 1.18 11.31 1.86
C TYR A 66 0.08 11.06 2.90
N CYS A 67 -0.62 9.92 2.87
CA CYS A 67 -1.59 9.56 3.91
C CYS A 67 -0.91 9.45 5.29
N HIS A 68 0.28 8.86 5.34
CA HIS A 68 1.09 8.79 6.55
C HIS A 68 1.49 10.18 7.05
N ARG A 69 2.03 11.04 6.17
CA ARG A 69 2.40 12.42 6.52
C ARG A 69 1.22 13.25 7.03
N LEU A 70 0.02 13.00 6.51
CA LEU A 70 -1.21 13.65 6.95
C LEU A 70 -1.79 13.05 8.24
N GLY A 71 -1.16 12.02 8.83
CA GLY A 71 -1.61 11.38 10.06
C GLY A 71 -2.94 10.63 9.93
N LEU A 72 -3.29 10.16 8.73
CA LEU A 72 -4.59 9.50 8.50
C LEU A 72 -4.63 8.06 9.01
N GLY A 73 -3.46 7.43 9.21
CA GLY A 73 -3.32 6.08 9.75
C GLY A 73 -1.86 5.71 9.94
N THR A 74 -1.60 4.42 10.15
CA THR A 74 -0.28 3.86 10.42
C THR A 74 0.47 3.61 9.11
N GLY A 75 1.48 4.44 8.83
CA GLY A 75 2.27 4.38 7.60
C GLY A 75 3.51 3.48 7.65
N LYS A 76 3.75 2.82 8.79
CA LYS A 76 4.99 2.10 9.09
C LYS A 76 4.67 0.70 9.57
N VAL A 77 5.22 -0.32 8.91
CA VAL A 77 4.94 -1.74 9.19
C VAL A 77 5.29 -2.09 10.64
N GLU A 78 6.40 -1.55 11.14
CA GLU A 78 6.89 -1.74 12.51
C GLU A 78 5.94 -1.23 13.61
N HIS A 79 4.96 -0.39 13.25
CA HIS A 79 3.94 0.13 14.16
C HIS A 79 2.60 -0.60 14.04
N VAL A 80 2.50 -1.61 13.17
CA VAL A 80 1.29 -2.40 12.97
C VAL A 80 1.36 -3.66 13.81
N ASP A 81 0.35 -3.87 14.66
CA ASP A 81 0.17 -5.14 15.37
C ASP A 81 -0.46 -6.17 14.42
N LEU A 82 0.40 -7.00 13.81
CA LEU A 82 -0.03 -8.02 12.87
C LEU A 82 -0.38 -9.32 13.60
N VAL A 83 -1.66 -9.67 13.58
CA VAL A 83 -2.17 -10.93 14.11
C VAL A 83 -2.69 -11.80 12.97
N GLY A 84 -2.47 -13.12 13.08
CA GLY A 84 -2.88 -14.04 12.02
C GLY A 84 -2.56 -15.50 12.33
N ASN A 85 -2.92 -16.37 11.39
CA ASN A 85 -2.67 -17.80 11.45
C ASN A 85 -1.33 -18.23 10.82
N VAL A 86 -0.54 -17.28 10.31
CA VAL A 86 0.73 -17.49 9.62
C VAL A 86 1.66 -16.31 9.90
N ALA A 87 2.96 -16.55 9.96
CA ALA A 87 3.95 -15.49 10.14
C ALA A 87 4.15 -14.70 8.83
N SER A 88 4.36 -13.39 8.93
CA SER A 88 4.55 -12.47 7.79
C SER A 88 5.66 -12.92 6.84
N GLU A 89 6.75 -13.46 7.38
CA GLU A 89 7.93 -13.86 6.61
C GLU A 89 7.62 -15.04 5.69
N GLN A 90 6.66 -15.89 6.05
CA GLN A 90 6.28 -17.07 5.28
C GLN A 90 5.41 -16.74 4.07
N VAL A 91 4.78 -15.57 4.10
CA VAL A 91 3.85 -15.12 3.04
C VAL A 91 4.43 -13.98 2.22
N ARG A 92 5.63 -13.50 2.54
CA ARG A 92 6.31 -12.48 1.74
C ARG A 92 6.65 -13.03 0.36
N CYS A 93 6.27 -12.30 -0.68
CA CYS A 93 6.50 -12.68 -2.08
C CYS A 93 6.92 -11.43 -2.84
N SER A 94 8.06 -11.46 -3.54
CA SER A 94 8.54 -10.31 -4.30
C SER A 94 7.85 -10.25 -5.66
N PHE A 95 6.88 -9.34 -5.82
CA PHE A 95 6.16 -9.14 -7.06
C PHE A 95 7.01 -8.37 -8.07
N ALA A 96 6.91 -8.73 -9.35
CA ALA A 96 7.51 -7.94 -10.42
C ALA A 96 6.82 -6.56 -10.52
N PRO A 97 7.56 -5.45 -10.47
CA PRO A 97 6.98 -4.12 -10.69
C PRO A 97 6.51 -3.94 -12.14
N HIS A 98 5.61 -2.98 -12.36
CA HIS A 98 5.23 -2.55 -13.70
C HIS A 98 6.46 -2.11 -14.52
N PRO A 99 6.53 -2.36 -15.84
CA PRO A 99 7.67 -1.94 -16.68
C PRO A 99 8.03 -0.45 -16.60
N THR A 100 7.04 0.41 -16.31
CA THR A 100 7.21 1.86 -16.12
C THR A 100 7.41 2.30 -14.67
N TYR A 101 7.71 1.38 -13.75
CA TYR A 101 7.80 1.65 -12.31
C TYR A 101 8.72 2.83 -11.97
N GLN A 102 9.87 2.96 -12.65
CA GLN A 102 10.78 4.09 -12.42
C GLN A 102 10.11 5.45 -12.67
N ARG A 103 9.29 5.55 -13.72
CA ARG A 103 8.51 6.77 -14.00
C ARG A 103 7.39 6.98 -12.98
N GLN A 104 6.77 5.89 -12.49
CA GLN A 104 5.71 6.00 -11.49
C GLN A 104 6.22 6.53 -10.15
N LEU A 105 7.52 6.38 -9.86
CA LEU A 105 8.18 6.94 -8.68
C LEU A 105 8.40 8.46 -8.76
N GLU A 106 8.21 9.07 -9.93
CA GLU A 106 8.32 10.53 -10.16
C GLU A 106 7.06 11.27 -9.68
N TRP A 107 6.48 10.85 -8.54
CA TRP A 107 5.29 11.45 -7.94
C TRP A 107 5.62 12.60 -6.97
N HIS A 108 6.89 12.76 -6.60
CA HIS A 108 7.35 13.86 -5.76
C HIS A 108 7.16 15.18 -6.51
N LEU A 109 6.39 16.08 -5.92
CA LEU A 109 6.18 17.43 -6.45
C LEU A 109 6.84 18.43 -5.49
N ASP A 110 7.66 19.32 -6.04
CA ASP A 110 8.27 20.39 -5.24
C ASP A 110 7.17 21.30 -4.66
N GLY A 111 7.27 21.58 -3.36
CA GLY A 111 6.30 22.39 -2.65
C GLY A 111 4.92 21.75 -2.53
N VAL A 112 4.82 20.42 -2.55
CA VAL A 112 3.55 19.71 -2.34
C VAL A 112 2.90 20.05 -0.99
N GLU A 113 3.71 20.45 0.00
CA GLU A 113 3.30 20.89 1.34
C GLU A 113 2.17 21.92 1.30
N GLN A 114 2.22 22.88 0.36
CA GLN A 114 1.20 23.93 0.23
C GLN A 114 -0.21 23.38 -0.06
N TYR A 115 -0.31 22.15 -0.57
CA TYR A 115 -1.57 21.46 -0.87
C TYR A 115 -1.97 20.46 0.22
N LEU A 116 -1.08 20.15 1.17
CA LEU A 116 -1.31 19.19 2.24
C LEU A 116 -1.84 19.84 3.52
N ASP A 117 -1.60 21.13 3.71
CA ASP A 117 -2.07 21.87 4.87
C ASP A 117 -3.60 21.96 4.91
N PRO A 118 -4.22 21.84 6.10
CA PRO A 118 -5.63 22.11 6.26
C PRO A 118 -5.88 23.61 6.12
N VAL A 119 -6.71 24.00 5.14
CA VAL A 119 -7.52 25.22 5.24
C VAL A 119 -8.56 25.02 6.33
#